data_AF-A0A0A2B402-F1
#
_entry.id   AF-A0A0A2B402-F1
#
_cell.length_a   1.000
_cell.length_b   1.000
_cell.length_c   1.000
_cell.angle_alpha   90.00
_cell.angle_beta   90.00
_cell.angle_gamma   90.00
#
_symmetry.space_group_name_H-M   'P 1'
#
loop_
_entity.id
_entity.type
_entity.pdbx_description
1 polymer ?
#
loop_
_entity_poly.entity_id
_entity_poly.type
_entity_poly.pdbx_seq_one_letter_code
_entity_poly.pdbx_strand_id
1 'polypeptide(L)'
;MSELIEVLTKDGSYSLRSVFFQENFHSLLGALEETKLKFTSTSNLQRFKGKSLNVLDICFGLGYNSASLLDELIKQKSYLNLYALEIDKKPLEYSLRNESFFKLWAPKVKTIFESLYRKDYFEDQFFKCSILWGDAREKINIIPSSIKFDLIYLDGFSPQKCPQLWTIEFLSKVTEKLNSQGYLITYSSSAAVRKTLRNLGLEIFSIKPSFKNRTFWSQGTVAISKFDKNQFKPNFNFEKLSLMEEEHLLTKASIPYRDQDLNASKEDIIKRRLDDQLFSNLLSTNKWREKWGMTKLSVKS
;
A
#
# COMPACT_ATOMS: atom_id res chain seq x y z
N MET A 1 16.80 -6.77 14.93
CA MET A 1 16.14 -5.49 14.57
C MET A 1 17.02 -4.75 13.59
N SER A 2 16.51 -4.44 12.40
CA SER A 2 17.32 -3.92 11.30
C SER A 2 17.86 -2.52 11.56
N GLU A 3 19.02 -2.24 11.00
CA GLU A 3 19.59 -0.90 10.86
C GLU A 3 18.77 -0.10 9.84
N LEU A 4 18.52 1.18 10.16
CA LEU A 4 17.79 2.13 9.34
C LEU A 4 18.68 3.33 9.05
N ILE A 5 18.76 3.73 7.77
CA ILE A 5 19.57 4.85 7.31
C ILE A 5 18.65 5.96 6.84
N GLU A 6 18.87 7.19 7.31
CA GLU A 6 18.14 8.37 6.85
C GLU A 6 18.39 8.64 5.37
N VAL A 7 17.34 8.99 4.63
CA VAL A 7 17.40 9.34 3.22
C VAL A 7 16.62 10.62 2.97
N LEU A 8 17.29 11.66 2.47
CA LEU A 8 16.62 12.84 1.93
C LEU A 8 16.14 12.57 0.50
N THR A 9 14.85 12.77 0.24
CA THR A 9 14.26 12.57 -1.09
C THR A 9 14.22 13.87 -1.91
N LYS A 10 13.97 13.77 -3.22
CA LYS A 10 14.04 14.94 -4.13
C LYS A 10 12.97 16.01 -3.87
N ASP A 11 11.85 15.65 -3.25
CA ASP A 11 10.80 16.62 -2.87
C ASP A 11 11.09 17.32 -1.53
N GLY A 12 12.26 17.06 -0.92
CA GLY A 12 12.70 17.64 0.34
C GLY A 12 12.17 16.91 1.59
N SER A 13 11.35 15.87 1.43
CA SER A 13 10.88 15.05 2.54
C SER A 13 11.90 13.96 2.91
N TYR A 14 11.90 13.57 4.19
CA TYR A 14 12.78 12.51 4.69
C TYR A 14 12.12 11.13 4.58
N SER A 15 12.93 10.13 4.30
CA SER A 15 12.54 8.72 4.33
C SER A 15 13.62 7.94 5.07
N LEU A 16 13.43 6.62 5.17
CA LEU A 16 14.43 5.70 5.69
C LEU A 16 14.75 4.65 4.65
N ARG A 17 15.95 4.07 4.74
CA ARG A 17 16.36 2.85 4.06
C ARG A 17 16.51 1.74 5.07
N SER A 18 15.82 0.63 4.86
CA SER A 18 16.05 -0.60 5.62
C SER A 18 17.24 -1.35 5.04
N VAL A 19 18.26 -1.58 5.87
CA VAL A 19 19.42 -2.42 5.47
C VAL A 19 18.99 -3.88 5.29
N PHE A 20 18.06 -4.36 6.11
CA PHE A 20 17.56 -5.74 6.06
C PHE A 20 16.76 -6.03 4.78
N PHE A 21 15.80 -5.16 4.45
CA PHE A 21 15.02 -5.31 3.21
C PHE A 21 15.76 -4.81 1.97
N GLN A 22 16.86 -4.06 2.16
CA GLN A 22 17.64 -3.40 1.12
C GLN A 22 16.80 -2.46 0.23
N GLU A 23 15.76 -1.87 0.81
CA GLU A 23 14.80 -0.98 0.16
C GLU A 23 14.58 0.27 0.99
N ASN A 24 14.18 1.33 0.30
CA ASN A 24 13.74 2.56 0.94
C ASN A 24 12.26 2.41 1.29
N PHE A 25 11.82 3.05 2.38
CA PHE A 25 10.42 3.09 2.77
C PHE A 25 9.57 3.86 1.76
N HIS A 26 10.17 4.81 1.04
CA HIS A 26 9.52 5.58 -0.01
C HIS A 26 10.47 5.79 -1.20
N SER A 27 9.89 6.19 -2.33
CA SER A 27 10.57 6.61 -3.54
C SER A 27 11.56 7.74 -3.28
N LEU A 28 12.73 7.66 -3.92
CA LEU A 28 13.72 8.74 -3.92
C LEU A 28 13.22 10.01 -4.61
N LEU A 29 12.15 9.92 -5.41
CA LEU A 29 11.52 11.10 -6.01
C LEU A 29 10.85 11.98 -4.95
N GLY A 30 10.35 11.40 -3.87
CA GLY A 30 9.65 12.15 -2.84
C GLY A 30 8.73 11.29 -1.99
N ALA A 31 8.94 11.24 -0.67
CA ALA A 31 8.03 10.52 0.23
C ALA A 31 6.68 11.25 0.35
N LEU A 32 6.69 12.58 0.44
CA LEU A 32 5.49 13.40 0.51
C LEU A 32 4.68 13.37 -0.79
N GLU A 33 5.34 13.54 -1.94
CA GLU A 33 4.69 13.49 -3.25
C GLU A 33 4.11 12.11 -3.53
N GLU A 34 4.86 11.04 -3.24
CA GLU A 34 4.39 9.66 -3.37
C GLU A 34 3.12 9.41 -2.55
N THR A 35 3.14 9.79 -1.28
CA THR A 35 2.01 9.67 -0.35
C THR A 35 0.77 10.36 -0.89
N LYS A 36 0.92 11.62 -1.31
CA LYS A 36 -0.21 12.43 -1.81
C LYS A 36 -0.80 11.85 -3.08
N LEU A 37 0.04 11.46 -4.04
CA LEU A 37 -0.41 11.00 -5.35
C LEU A 37 -0.97 9.58 -5.30
N LYS A 38 -0.25 8.65 -4.67
CA LYS A 38 -0.61 7.23 -4.71
C LYS A 38 -1.71 6.89 -3.73
N PHE A 39 -1.68 7.46 -2.53
CA PHE A 39 -2.61 7.13 -1.46
C PHE A 39 -3.67 8.21 -1.31
N THR A 40 -3.35 9.37 -0.74
CA THR A 40 -4.36 10.35 -0.28
C THR A 40 -5.31 10.83 -1.36
N SER A 41 -4.81 11.24 -2.54
CA SER A 41 -5.65 11.71 -3.65
C SER A 41 -6.50 10.56 -4.23
N THR A 42 -5.90 9.37 -4.32
CA THR A 42 -6.54 8.15 -4.81
C THR A 42 -7.66 7.65 -3.89
N SER A 43 -7.58 7.91 -2.59
CA SER A 43 -8.58 7.51 -1.59
C SER A 43 -9.97 8.15 -1.80
N ASN A 44 -10.04 9.27 -2.53
CA ASN A 44 -11.27 10.04 -2.74
C ASN A 44 -11.97 10.36 -1.41
N LEU A 45 -11.22 10.96 -0.48
CA LEU A 45 -11.66 11.23 0.90
C LEU A 45 -12.89 12.15 1.00
N GLN A 46 -13.16 12.96 -0.03
CA GLN A 46 -14.34 13.82 -0.11
C GLN A 46 -15.66 13.05 0.05
N ARG A 47 -15.70 11.75 -0.27
CA ARG A 47 -16.85 10.87 -0.04
C ARG A 47 -17.26 10.77 1.44
N PHE A 48 -16.31 11.05 2.34
CA PHE A 48 -16.43 10.94 3.79
C PHE A 48 -16.48 12.30 4.49
N LYS A 49 -16.62 13.41 3.76
CA LYS A 49 -16.72 14.75 4.38
C LYS A 49 -17.86 14.80 5.41
N GLY A 50 -17.52 15.07 6.67
CA GLY A 50 -18.47 15.09 7.79
C GLY A 50 -19.03 13.71 8.21
N LYS A 51 -18.47 12.62 7.68
CA LYS A 51 -18.88 11.23 7.95
C LYS A 51 -17.75 10.43 8.59
N SER A 52 -18.09 9.26 9.11
CA SER A 52 -17.12 8.28 9.60
C SER A 52 -16.52 7.45 8.48
N LEU A 53 -15.25 7.08 8.63
CA LEU A 53 -14.61 6.03 7.85
C LEU A 53 -13.71 5.13 8.71
N ASN A 54 -13.70 3.85 8.39
CA ASN A 54 -12.76 2.87 8.94
C ASN A 54 -11.57 2.72 7.98
N VAL A 55 -10.35 2.86 8.48
CA VAL A 55 -9.12 2.69 7.70
C VAL A 55 -8.18 1.67 8.32
N LEU A 56 -7.61 0.82 7.47
CA LEU A 56 -6.51 -0.08 7.83
C LEU A 56 -5.22 0.39 7.13
N ASP A 57 -4.17 0.66 7.90
CA ASP A 57 -2.84 1.00 7.38
C ASP A 57 -1.88 -0.16 7.67
N ILE A 58 -1.49 -0.91 6.64
CA ILE A 58 -0.62 -2.07 6.75
C ILE A 58 0.81 -1.66 6.38
N CYS A 59 1.73 -1.83 7.33
CA CYS A 59 3.09 -1.30 7.33
C CYS A 59 3.13 0.22 7.51
N PHE A 60 2.72 0.66 8.70
CA PHE A 60 2.65 2.06 9.08
C PHE A 60 3.96 2.83 8.79
N GLY A 61 5.11 2.20 9.05
CA GLY A 61 6.43 2.76 8.81
C GLY A 61 6.63 4.12 9.47
N LEU A 62 7.07 5.11 8.70
CA LEU A 62 7.22 6.50 9.16
C LEU A 62 5.86 7.18 9.44
N GLY A 63 4.75 6.60 8.99
CA GLY A 63 3.40 7.12 9.16
C GLY A 63 2.99 8.15 8.12
N TYR A 64 3.65 8.25 6.97
CA TYR A 64 3.31 9.24 5.93
C TYR A 64 1.85 9.12 5.44
N ASN A 65 1.40 7.90 5.10
CA ASN A 65 0.03 7.66 4.62
C ASN A 65 -1.02 8.03 5.67
N SER A 66 -0.84 7.57 6.91
CA SER A 66 -1.71 7.92 8.03
C SER A 66 -1.67 9.41 8.38
N ALA A 67 -0.50 10.05 8.34
CA ALA A 67 -0.36 11.48 8.60
C ALA A 67 -1.10 12.32 7.56
N SER A 68 -0.92 12.02 6.28
CA SER A 68 -1.60 12.71 5.19
C SER A 68 -3.12 12.46 5.21
N LEU A 69 -3.56 11.26 5.59
CA LEU A 69 -4.98 10.96 5.80
C LEU A 69 -5.56 11.80 6.94
N LEU A 70 -4.94 11.78 8.11
CA LEU A 70 -5.38 12.54 9.29
C LEU A 70 -5.45 14.03 9.00
N ASP A 71 -4.42 14.60 8.38
CA ASP A 71 -4.35 16.01 8.03
C ASP A 71 -5.55 16.44 7.18
N GLU A 72 -5.95 15.59 6.24
CA GLU A 72 -7.06 15.90 5.33
C GLU A 72 -8.43 15.70 5.97
N LEU A 73 -8.59 14.69 6.83
CA LEU A 73 -9.82 14.46 7.59
C LEU A 73 -10.06 15.53 8.66
N ILE A 74 -8.99 16.08 9.25
CA ILE A 74 -9.05 17.24 10.15
C ILE A 74 -9.68 18.43 9.42
N LYS A 75 -9.20 18.78 8.22
CA LYS A 75 -9.74 19.89 7.42
C LYS A 75 -11.20 19.68 7.04
N GLN A 76 -11.58 18.44 6.77
CA GLN A 76 -12.94 18.07 6.35
C GLN A 76 -13.92 17.85 7.51
N LYS A 77 -13.43 17.86 8.77
CA LYS A 77 -14.22 17.56 9.99
C LYS A 77 -14.89 16.17 9.91
N SER A 78 -14.16 15.19 9.41
CA SER A 78 -14.59 13.80 9.31
C SER A 78 -14.18 13.00 10.53
N TYR A 79 -14.79 11.82 10.72
CA TYR A 79 -14.51 10.93 11.84
C TYR A 79 -13.70 9.74 11.36
N LEU A 80 -12.64 9.36 12.07
CA LEU A 80 -11.76 8.26 11.67
C LEU A 80 -11.72 7.18 12.75
N ASN A 81 -11.82 5.93 12.31
CA ASN A 81 -11.41 4.78 13.08
C ASN A 81 -10.26 4.08 12.34
N LEU A 82 -9.03 4.29 12.80
CA LEU A 82 -7.80 3.79 12.20
C LEU A 82 -7.26 2.58 12.96
N TYR A 83 -6.93 1.54 12.21
CA TYR A 83 -6.09 0.44 12.66
C TYR A 83 -4.80 0.45 11.85
N ALA A 84 -3.66 0.53 12.51
CA ALA A 84 -2.35 0.42 11.89
C ALA A 84 -1.70 -0.91 12.28
N LEU A 85 -1.05 -1.58 11.33
CA LEU A 85 -0.23 -2.77 11.58
C LEU A 85 1.24 -2.43 11.30
N GLU A 86 2.11 -2.68 12.25
CA GLU A 86 3.54 -2.40 12.08
C GLU A 86 4.39 -3.35 12.93
N ILE A 87 5.47 -3.86 12.36
CA ILE A 87 6.37 -4.80 13.03
C ILE A 87 7.51 -4.09 13.76
N ASP A 88 7.96 -2.93 13.28
CA ASP A 88 9.08 -2.18 13.83
C ASP A 88 8.65 -0.79 14.32
N LYS A 89 8.91 -0.49 15.59
CA LYS A 89 8.63 0.82 16.20
C LYS A 89 9.58 1.93 15.73
N LYS A 90 10.78 1.57 15.26
CA LYS A 90 11.86 2.53 14.96
C LYS A 90 11.51 3.57 13.89
N PRO A 91 10.83 3.25 12.78
CA PRO A 91 10.47 4.26 11.78
C PRO A 91 9.54 5.35 12.34
N LEU A 92 8.55 4.98 13.17
CA LEU A 92 7.69 5.95 13.84
C LEU A 92 8.46 6.76 14.89
N GLU A 93 9.35 6.11 15.65
CA GLU A 93 10.23 6.80 16.59
C GLU A 93 11.10 7.86 15.90
N TYR A 94 11.64 7.53 14.72
CA TYR A 94 12.39 8.48 13.89
C TYR A 94 11.53 9.68 13.51
N SER A 95 10.32 9.45 12.99
CA SER A 95 9.39 10.54 12.64
C SER A 95 9.12 11.44 13.85
N LEU A 96 8.88 10.87 15.03
CA LEU A 96 8.64 11.60 16.30
C LEU A 96 9.79 12.53 16.72
N ARG A 97 11.01 12.22 16.32
CA ARG A 97 12.21 13.04 16.59
C ARG A 97 12.54 14.01 15.46
N ASN A 98 11.94 13.84 14.28
CA ASN A 98 12.19 14.68 13.11
C ASN A 98 11.15 15.81 13.02
N GLU A 99 11.54 17.04 13.37
CA GLU A 99 10.65 18.19 13.29
C GLU A 99 10.19 18.51 11.86
N SER A 100 11.06 18.30 10.87
CA SER A 100 10.75 18.57 9.46
C SER A 100 9.63 17.66 8.95
N PHE A 101 9.52 16.43 9.47
CA PHE A 101 8.39 15.54 9.18
C PHE A 101 7.06 16.14 9.66
N PHE A 102 6.97 16.59 10.92
CA PHE A 102 5.71 17.10 11.47
C PHE A 102 5.33 18.50 11.01
N LYS A 103 6.29 19.31 10.54
CA LYS A 103 5.99 20.60 9.89
C LYS A 103 5.12 20.47 8.63
N LEU A 104 5.01 19.27 8.07
CA LEU A 104 4.17 18.99 6.90
C LEU A 104 2.67 18.85 7.22
N TRP A 105 2.32 18.65 8.50
CA TRP A 105 0.98 18.22 8.92
C TRP A 105 0.41 19.10 10.03
N ALA A 106 -0.91 19.06 10.23
CA ALA A 106 -1.56 19.71 11.36
C ALA A 106 -0.96 19.23 12.70
N PRO A 107 -0.78 20.11 13.71
CA PRO A 107 -0.18 19.75 15.00
C PRO A 107 -0.82 18.54 15.69
N LYS A 108 -2.13 18.34 15.50
CA LYS A 108 -2.88 17.20 16.05
C LYS A 108 -2.35 15.85 15.55
N VAL A 109 -1.78 15.77 14.34
CA VAL A 109 -1.16 14.54 13.82
C VAL A 109 -0.01 14.09 14.72
N LYS A 110 0.82 15.04 15.19
CA LYS A 110 1.89 14.75 16.15
C LYS A 110 1.35 14.20 17.46
N THR A 111 0.32 14.83 18.03
CA THR A 111 -0.33 14.36 19.26
C THR A 111 -0.86 12.92 19.12
N ILE A 112 -1.48 12.60 17.98
CA ILE A 112 -1.98 11.25 17.70
C ILE A 112 -0.79 10.26 17.63
N PHE A 113 0.27 10.59 16.89
CA PHE A 113 1.42 9.70 16.71
C PHE A 113 2.19 9.48 18.01
N GLU A 114 2.34 10.51 18.86
CA GLU A 114 2.93 10.37 20.20
C GLU A 114 2.12 9.42 21.07
N SER A 115 0.78 9.49 20.99
CA SER A 115 -0.10 8.59 21.72
C SER A 115 -0.04 7.16 21.18
N LEU A 116 -0.06 6.98 19.85
CA LEU A 116 0.10 5.66 19.21
C LEU A 116 1.44 5.02 19.56
N TYR A 117 2.54 5.78 19.62
CA TYR A 117 3.84 5.24 19.98
C TYR A 117 3.93 4.81 21.45
N ARG A 118 3.37 5.61 22.37
CA ARG A 118 3.49 5.39 23.83
C ARG A 118 2.43 4.46 24.41
N LYS A 119 1.23 4.48 23.86
CA LYS A 119 0.03 3.83 24.42
C LYS A 119 -0.65 2.88 23.44
N ASP A 120 -0.12 2.75 22.23
CA ASP A 120 -0.68 1.95 21.14
C ASP A 120 -2.10 2.40 20.69
N TYR A 121 -2.58 3.54 21.22
CA TYR A 121 -3.96 4.00 21.09
C TYR A 121 -4.10 5.52 21.24
N PHE A 122 -5.10 6.09 20.57
CA PHE A 122 -5.58 7.46 20.71
C PHE A 122 -7.10 7.50 20.51
N GLU A 123 -7.82 8.29 21.30
CA GLU A 123 -9.23 8.55 21.08
C GLU A 123 -9.63 9.96 21.50
N ASP A 124 -10.42 10.62 20.66
CA ASP A 124 -11.15 11.83 20.98
C ASP A 124 -12.50 11.87 20.24
N GLN A 125 -13.17 13.02 20.23
CA GLN A 125 -14.47 13.19 19.58
C GLN A 125 -14.49 12.83 18.08
N PHE A 126 -13.37 12.98 17.37
CA PHE A 126 -13.29 12.78 15.92
C PHE A 126 -12.52 11.53 15.53
N PHE A 127 -11.48 11.17 16.29
CA PHE A 127 -10.54 10.15 15.88
C PHE A 127 -10.35 9.09 16.93
N LYS A 128 -10.44 7.83 16.50
CA LYS A 128 -10.06 6.64 17.22
C LYS A 128 -8.96 5.95 16.42
N CYS A 129 -7.76 5.88 16.96
CA CYS A 129 -6.61 5.31 16.26
C CYS A 129 -5.96 4.25 17.15
N SER A 130 -5.61 3.12 16.57
CA SER A 130 -4.88 2.04 17.24
C SER A 130 -3.73 1.57 16.35
N ILE A 131 -2.62 1.17 16.97
CA ILE A 131 -1.51 0.52 16.28
C ILE A 131 -1.24 -0.82 16.93
N LEU A 132 -1.21 -1.87 16.12
CA LEU A 132 -0.99 -3.24 16.54
C LEU A 132 0.43 -3.65 16.16
N TRP A 133 1.30 -3.72 17.17
CA TRP A 133 2.70 -4.06 16.98
C TRP A 133 2.92 -5.57 16.78
N GLY A 134 3.60 -5.93 15.69
CA GLY A 134 4.05 -7.29 15.35
C GLY A 134 3.75 -7.68 13.90
N ASP A 135 3.87 -8.96 13.59
CA ASP A 135 3.67 -9.46 12.22
C ASP A 135 2.21 -9.24 11.77
N ALA A 136 2.02 -8.52 10.66
CA ALA A 136 0.70 -8.23 10.12
C ALA A 136 -0.12 -9.50 9.81
N ARG A 137 0.54 -10.62 9.47
CA ARG A 137 -0.10 -11.92 9.25
C ARG A 137 -0.89 -12.41 10.47
N GLU A 138 -0.39 -12.09 11.66
CA GLU A 138 -1.03 -12.39 12.94
C GLU A 138 -2.00 -11.27 13.34
N LYS A 139 -1.53 -10.01 13.31
CA LYS A 139 -2.25 -8.86 13.87
C LYS A 139 -3.55 -8.55 13.16
N ILE A 140 -3.67 -8.86 11.87
CA ILE A 140 -4.94 -8.70 11.14
C ILE A 140 -6.10 -9.51 11.76
N ASN A 141 -5.81 -10.61 12.44
CA ASN A 141 -6.82 -11.46 13.09
C ASN A 141 -7.28 -10.91 14.44
N ILE A 142 -6.51 -10.02 15.06
CA ILE A 142 -6.87 -9.35 16.33
C ILE A 142 -7.97 -8.31 16.09
N ILE A 143 -7.98 -7.70 14.91
CA ILE A 143 -9.02 -6.75 14.52
C ILE A 143 -10.37 -7.50 14.50
N PRO A 144 -11.42 -7.03 15.21
CA PRO A 144 -12.70 -7.71 15.24
C PRO A 144 -13.27 -7.97 13.84
N SER A 145 -13.94 -9.11 13.64
CA SER A 145 -14.53 -9.49 12.35
C SER A 145 -15.66 -8.56 11.90
N SER A 146 -16.33 -7.91 12.85
CA SER A 146 -17.37 -6.90 12.63
C SER A 146 -16.82 -5.59 12.06
N ILE A 147 -15.53 -5.30 12.25
CA ILE A 147 -14.90 -4.11 11.66
C ILE A 147 -14.54 -4.41 10.21
N LYS A 148 -15.13 -3.62 9.32
CA LYS A 148 -14.84 -3.59 7.89
C LYS A 148 -14.31 -2.20 7.50
N PHE A 149 -13.41 -2.16 6.55
CA PHE A 149 -12.66 -0.97 6.16
C PHE A 149 -13.19 -0.38 4.87
N ASP A 150 -13.39 0.93 4.89
CA ASP A 150 -13.70 1.73 3.70
C ASP A 150 -12.44 1.97 2.86
N LEU A 151 -11.29 1.95 3.53
CA LEU A 151 -9.98 2.16 2.93
C LEU A 151 -8.94 1.25 3.58
N ILE A 152 -8.15 0.57 2.76
CA ILE A 152 -6.98 -0.19 3.19
C ILE A 152 -5.77 0.36 2.43
N TYR A 153 -4.78 0.84 3.16
CA TYR A 153 -3.45 1.11 2.62
C TYR A 153 -2.59 -0.12 2.83
N LEU A 154 -2.10 -0.69 1.73
CA LEU A 154 -1.15 -1.79 1.75
C LEU A 154 0.19 -1.28 1.23
N ASP A 155 1.08 -0.92 2.15
CA ASP A 155 2.33 -0.22 1.87
C ASP A 155 3.56 -0.93 2.48
N GLY A 156 3.63 -2.25 2.32
CA GLY A 156 4.81 -3.02 2.69
C GLY A 156 5.97 -2.88 1.71
N PHE A 157 7.16 -3.32 2.12
CA PHE A 157 8.28 -3.52 1.18
C PHE A 157 7.88 -4.40 0.00
N SER A 158 8.60 -4.28 -1.12
CA SER A 158 8.16 -4.83 -2.39
C SER A 158 7.95 -6.35 -2.32
N PRO A 159 7.10 -6.94 -3.19
CA PRO A 159 6.78 -8.36 -3.12
C PRO A 159 7.99 -9.31 -3.15
N GLN A 160 9.11 -8.90 -3.76
CA GLN A 160 10.34 -9.71 -3.74
C GLN A 160 11.13 -9.55 -2.44
N LYS A 161 10.99 -8.44 -1.72
CA LYS A 161 11.71 -8.18 -0.47
C LYS A 161 10.95 -8.63 0.77
N CYS A 162 9.63 -8.52 0.78
CA CYS A 162 8.75 -8.92 1.88
C CYS A 162 7.52 -9.69 1.35
N PRO A 163 7.69 -10.86 0.71
CA PRO A 163 6.61 -11.60 0.06
C PRO A 163 5.46 -12.02 0.99
N GLN A 164 5.71 -12.10 2.30
CA GLN A 164 4.75 -12.47 3.34
C GLN A 164 3.45 -11.66 3.26
N LEU A 165 3.53 -10.38 2.89
CA LEU A 165 2.38 -9.46 2.83
C LEU A 165 1.69 -9.44 1.45
N TRP A 166 2.14 -10.28 0.52
CA TRP A 166 1.68 -10.30 -0.87
C TRP A 166 1.25 -11.69 -1.32
N THR A 167 1.13 -12.64 -0.38
CA THR A 167 0.63 -13.98 -0.64
C THR A 167 -0.88 -13.97 -0.82
N ILE A 168 -1.42 -14.96 -1.53
CA ILE A 168 -2.87 -15.08 -1.68
C ILE A 168 -3.57 -15.22 -0.33
N GLU A 169 -2.94 -15.91 0.62
CA GLU A 169 -3.52 -16.20 1.93
C GLU A 169 -3.62 -14.92 2.77
N PHE A 170 -2.55 -14.11 2.79
CA PHE A 170 -2.60 -12.84 3.48
C PHE A 170 -3.55 -11.85 2.78
N LEU A 171 -3.47 -11.75 1.45
CA LEU A 171 -4.36 -10.87 0.69
C LEU A 171 -5.83 -11.27 0.82
N SER A 172 -6.16 -12.55 0.95
CA SER A 172 -7.54 -13.00 1.23
C SER A 172 -8.05 -12.43 2.55
N LYS A 173 -7.24 -12.49 3.62
CA LYS A 173 -7.61 -11.89 4.91
C LYS A 173 -7.80 -10.39 4.82
N VAL A 174 -6.95 -9.71 4.04
CA VAL A 174 -7.07 -8.27 3.80
C VAL A 174 -8.35 -7.94 3.02
N THR A 175 -8.66 -8.67 1.94
CA THR A 175 -9.83 -8.40 1.11
C THR A 175 -11.14 -8.72 1.83
N GLU A 176 -11.17 -9.74 2.69
CA GLU A 176 -12.32 -10.05 3.54
C GLU A 176 -12.66 -8.91 4.50
N LYS A 177 -11.70 -8.07 4.87
CA LYS A 177 -11.91 -6.92 5.74
C LYS A 177 -12.43 -5.67 5.00
N LEU A 178 -12.55 -5.68 3.67
CA LEU A 178 -13.10 -4.53 2.93
C LEU A 178 -14.62 -4.42 3.03
N ASN A 179 -15.12 -3.19 3.14
CA ASN A 179 -16.51 -2.86 2.89
C ASN A 179 -16.86 -2.98 1.39
N SER A 180 -18.16 -3.08 1.09
CA SER A 180 -18.66 -2.89 -0.28
C SER A 180 -18.28 -1.49 -0.78
N GLN A 181 -17.80 -1.38 -2.03
CA GLN A 181 -17.20 -0.16 -2.60
C GLN A 181 -15.96 0.36 -1.84
N GLY A 182 -15.42 -0.39 -0.86
CA GLY A 182 -14.20 -0.06 -0.14
C GLY A 182 -12.97 -0.18 -1.03
N TYR A 183 -11.97 0.66 -0.78
CA TYR A 183 -10.76 0.76 -1.60
C TYR A 183 -9.58 0.09 -0.90
N LEU A 184 -8.91 -0.82 -1.58
CA LEU A 184 -7.54 -1.22 -1.24
C LEU A 184 -6.59 -0.49 -2.19
N ILE A 185 -5.63 0.24 -1.63
CA ILE A 185 -4.66 1.04 -2.39
C ILE A 185 -3.25 0.57 -2.04
N THR A 186 -2.43 0.39 -3.07
CA THR A 186 -1.00 0.07 -2.91
C THR A 186 -0.18 0.70 -4.02
N TYR A 187 1.07 1.08 -3.74
CA TYR A 187 2.01 1.54 -4.76
C TYR A 187 2.42 0.43 -5.74
N SER A 188 2.20 -0.84 -5.37
CA SER A 188 2.67 -1.98 -6.14
C SER A 188 1.85 -2.16 -7.42
N SER A 189 2.53 -2.23 -8.56
CA SER A 189 1.96 -2.62 -9.87
C SER A 189 2.31 -4.06 -10.26
N SER A 190 2.73 -4.88 -9.29
CA SER A 190 3.11 -6.27 -9.50
C SER A 190 1.97 -7.09 -10.12
N ALA A 191 2.26 -7.79 -11.22
CA ALA A 191 1.29 -8.67 -11.88
C ALA A 191 0.76 -9.76 -10.94
N ALA A 192 1.61 -10.33 -10.07
CA ALA A 192 1.20 -11.33 -9.09
C ALA A 192 0.16 -10.78 -8.12
N VAL A 193 0.39 -9.56 -7.60
CA VAL A 193 -0.52 -8.92 -6.65
C VAL A 193 -1.84 -8.56 -7.34
N ARG A 194 -1.78 -7.89 -8.50
CA ARG A 194 -2.97 -7.50 -9.29
C ARG A 194 -3.82 -8.70 -9.69
N LYS A 195 -3.19 -9.76 -10.22
CA LYS A 195 -3.89 -10.99 -10.59
C LYS A 195 -4.51 -11.67 -9.38
N THR A 196 -3.81 -11.68 -8.25
CA THR A 196 -4.34 -12.24 -6.99
C THR A 196 -5.56 -11.47 -6.50
N LEU A 197 -5.49 -10.14 -6.42
CA LEU A 197 -6.62 -9.29 -6.01
C LEU A 197 -7.85 -9.50 -6.93
N ARG A 198 -7.62 -9.58 -8.25
CA ARG A 198 -8.69 -9.89 -9.21
C ARG A 198 -9.29 -11.28 -8.99
N ASN A 199 -8.46 -12.29 -8.77
CA ASN A 199 -8.93 -13.65 -8.50
C ASN A 199 -9.70 -13.74 -7.16
N LEU A 200 -9.42 -12.85 -6.20
CA LEU A 200 -10.18 -12.68 -4.96
C LEU A 200 -11.48 -11.87 -5.15
N GLY A 201 -11.87 -11.57 -6.40
CA GLY A 201 -13.14 -10.94 -6.75
C GLY A 201 -13.14 -9.42 -6.69
N LEU A 202 -11.98 -8.76 -6.58
CA LEU A 202 -11.92 -7.30 -6.60
C LEU A 202 -11.77 -6.79 -8.04
N GLU A 203 -12.42 -5.66 -8.31
CA GLU A 203 -12.19 -4.92 -9.54
C GLU A 203 -10.93 -4.08 -9.40
N ILE A 204 -9.96 -4.26 -10.29
CA ILE A 204 -8.65 -3.59 -10.20
C ILE A 204 -8.52 -2.44 -11.21
N PHE A 205 -7.76 -1.43 -10.80
CA PHE A 205 -7.51 -0.19 -11.53
C PHE A 205 -6.03 0.19 -11.40
N SER A 206 -5.51 0.92 -12.38
CA SER A 206 -4.16 1.47 -12.40
C SER A 206 -4.16 2.91 -11.90
N ILE A 207 -3.30 3.23 -10.94
CA ILE A 207 -3.09 4.62 -10.52
C ILE A 207 -2.32 5.34 -11.63
N LYS A 208 -2.88 6.46 -12.10
CA LYS A 208 -2.33 7.19 -13.24
C LYS A 208 -0.96 7.76 -12.92
N PRO A 209 0.00 7.71 -13.86
CA PRO A 209 1.24 8.45 -13.72
C PRO A 209 0.98 9.96 -13.68
N SER A 210 1.73 10.66 -12.84
CA SER A 210 1.72 12.12 -12.87
C SER A 210 2.28 12.60 -14.22
N PHE A 211 1.75 13.69 -14.76
CA PHE A 211 2.21 14.28 -16.03
C PHE A 211 3.71 14.59 -16.05
N LYS A 212 4.33 14.75 -14.88
CA LYS A 212 5.76 15.03 -14.70
C LYS A 212 6.65 13.79 -14.90
N ASN A 213 6.13 12.57 -14.71
CA ASN A 213 6.91 11.32 -14.79
C ASN A 213 6.34 10.38 -15.86
N ARG A 214 6.64 10.68 -17.13
CA ARG A 214 6.19 9.90 -18.30
C ARG A 214 6.86 8.53 -18.47
N THR A 215 7.86 8.20 -17.65
CA THR A 215 8.64 6.96 -17.74
C THR A 215 7.96 5.76 -17.08
N PHE A 216 6.98 5.97 -16.20
CA PHE A 216 6.25 4.89 -15.54
C PHE A 216 4.85 4.74 -16.15
N TRP A 217 4.51 3.53 -16.58
CA TRP A 217 3.18 3.21 -17.10
C TRP A 217 2.11 3.06 -16.01
N SER A 218 2.51 2.96 -14.73
CA SER A 218 1.60 2.96 -13.58
C SER A 218 2.32 3.41 -12.31
N GLN A 219 1.57 4.05 -11.41
CA GLN A 219 2.04 4.44 -10.07
C GLN A 219 1.60 3.48 -8.97
N GLY A 220 0.75 2.50 -9.29
CA GLY A 220 0.25 1.53 -8.33
C GLY A 220 -1.11 0.95 -8.70
N THR A 221 -1.79 0.38 -7.71
CA THR A 221 -3.03 -0.36 -7.89
C THR A 221 -4.09 0.13 -6.92
N VAL A 222 -5.32 0.32 -7.44
CA VAL A 222 -6.53 0.39 -6.62
C VAL A 222 -7.34 -0.86 -6.88
N ALA A 223 -7.84 -1.50 -5.83
CA ALA A 223 -8.74 -2.64 -5.93
C ALA A 223 -10.02 -2.33 -5.14
N ILE A 224 -11.18 -2.52 -5.78
CA ILE A 224 -12.49 -2.16 -5.22
C ILE A 224 -13.33 -3.42 -5.02
N SER A 225 -13.85 -3.59 -3.81
CA SER A 225 -14.71 -4.73 -3.46
C SER A 225 -16.16 -4.50 -3.91
N LYS A 226 -16.81 -5.56 -4.42
CA LYS A 226 -18.21 -5.56 -4.88
C LYS A 226 -18.54 -4.40 -5.82
N PHE A 227 -17.59 -4.03 -6.69
CA PHE A 227 -17.66 -2.84 -7.54
C PHE A 227 -19.02 -2.72 -8.27
N ASP A 228 -19.71 -1.61 -8.03
CA ASP A 228 -20.97 -1.29 -8.69
C ASP A 228 -20.77 -0.01 -9.48
N LYS A 229 -20.79 -0.13 -10.81
CA LYS A 229 -20.57 0.98 -11.73
C LYS A 229 -21.60 2.12 -11.53
N ASN A 230 -22.80 1.81 -11.05
CA ASN A 230 -23.85 2.81 -10.81
C ASN A 230 -23.63 3.59 -9.50
N GLN A 231 -22.95 2.99 -8.52
CA GLN A 231 -22.58 3.65 -7.27
C GLN A 231 -21.19 4.29 -7.33
N PHE A 232 -20.38 3.90 -8.30
CA PHE A 232 -19.02 4.38 -8.47
C PHE A 232 -18.99 5.85 -8.89
N LYS A 233 -18.38 6.68 -8.05
CA LYS A 233 -18.07 8.07 -8.40
C LYS A 233 -16.71 8.10 -9.12
N PRO A 234 -16.62 8.70 -10.32
CA PRO A 234 -15.35 8.81 -11.04
C PRO A 234 -14.25 9.40 -10.17
N ASN A 235 -13.08 8.78 -10.20
CA ASN A 235 -11.87 9.29 -9.58
C ASN A 235 -10.83 9.51 -10.68
N PHE A 236 -10.37 10.75 -10.85
CA PHE A 236 -9.40 11.09 -11.90
C PHE A 236 -7.99 10.55 -11.65
N ASN A 237 -7.70 10.05 -10.44
CA ASN A 237 -6.38 9.53 -10.05
C ASN A 237 -6.11 8.09 -10.50
N PHE A 238 -7.13 7.35 -10.96
CA PHE A 238 -6.95 5.99 -11.46
C PHE A 238 -7.88 5.68 -12.64
N GLU A 239 -7.55 4.66 -13.41
CA GLU A 239 -8.32 4.20 -14.55
C GLU A 239 -8.28 2.68 -14.69
N LYS A 240 -9.11 2.13 -15.59
CA LYS A 240 -9.02 0.71 -15.94
C LYS A 240 -7.61 0.40 -16.44
N LEU A 241 -7.17 -0.83 -16.21
CA LEU A 241 -5.90 -1.29 -16.74
C LEU A 241 -5.90 -1.13 -18.27
N SER A 242 -4.80 -0.62 -18.80
CA SER A 242 -4.56 -0.62 -20.24
C SER A 242 -4.46 -2.05 -20.78
N LEU A 243 -4.62 -2.24 -22.09
CA LEU A 243 -4.46 -3.55 -22.72
C LEU A 243 -3.10 -4.18 -22.40
N MET A 244 -2.04 -3.36 -22.37
CA MET A 244 -0.69 -3.78 -21.99
C MET A 244 -0.63 -4.36 -20.58
N GLU A 245 -1.29 -3.69 -19.62
CA GLU A 245 -1.36 -4.14 -18.24
C GLU A 245 -2.20 -5.40 -18.10
N GLU A 246 -3.32 -5.50 -18.82
CA GLU A 246 -4.16 -6.70 -18.84
C GLU A 246 -3.40 -7.92 -19.34
N GLU A 247 -2.64 -7.77 -20.42
CA GLU A 247 -1.81 -8.85 -20.95
C GLU A 247 -0.66 -9.23 -20.01
N HIS A 248 -0.13 -8.30 -19.22
CA HIS A 248 0.89 -8.61 -18.21
C HIS A 248 0.36 -9.62 -17.17
N LEU A 249 -0.93 -9.54 -16.84
CA LEU A 249 -1.60 -10.45 -15.91
C LEU A 249 -1.82 -11.86 -16.49
N LEU A 250 -1.50 -12.08 -17.77
CA LEU A 250 -1.54 -13.38 -18.44
C LEU A 250 -0.14 -14.02 -18.56
N THR A 251 0.87 -13.43 -17.93
CA THR A 251 2.26 -13.91 -17.95
C THR A 251 2.63 -14.69 -16.70
N LYS A 252 3.78 -15.36 -16.71
CA LYS A 252 4.39 -16.00 -15.52
C LYS A 252 4.60 -15.02 -14.36
N ALA A 253 4.72 -13.71 -14.60
CA ALA A 253 4.81 -12.73 -13.51
C ALA A 253 3.54 -12.66 -12.65
N SER A 254 2.39 -13.08 -13.19
CA SER A 254 1.09 -13.11 -12.50
C SER A 254 0.93 -14.27 -11.51
N ILE A 255 1.88 -15.22 -11.50
CA ILE A 255 1.83 -16.34 -10.57
C ILE A 255 1.93 -15.82 -9.13
N PRO A 256 1.00 -16.22 -8.26
CA PRO A 256 0.86 -15.69 -6.91
C PRO A 256 2.02 -16.12 -6.01
N TYR A 257 2.25 -15.36 -4.94
CA TYR A 257 3.00 -15.82 -3.79
C TYR A 257 2.08 -16.66 -2.89
N ARG A 258 2.64 -17.64 -2.16
CA ARG A 258 1.88 -18.58 -1.31
C ARG A 258 2.53 -18.75 0.06
N ASP A 259 1.72 -18.59 1.11
CA ASP A 259 2.08 -18.81 2.51
C ASP A 259 0.87 -19.45 3.23
N GLN A 260 0.70 -20.76 3.04
CA GLN A 260 -0.50 -21.52 3.44
C GLN A 260 -0.86 -21.34 4.93
N ASP A 261 0.15 -21.45 5.80
CA ASP A 261 -0.02 -21.36 7.25
C ASP A 261 0.29 -19.97 7.82
N LEU A 262 0.54 -18.98 6.94
CA LEU A 262 0.91 -17.60 7.31
C LEU A 262 2.12 -17.51 8.25
N ASN A 263 3.06 -18.45 8.13
CA ASN A 263 4.25 -18.53 8.98
C ASN A 263 5.53 -18.82 8.18
N ALA A 264 5.45 -18.97 6.86
CA ALA A 264 6.60 -19.34 6.04
C ALA A 264 7.67 -18.22 6.02
N SER A 265 8.92 -18.63 5.83
CA SER A 265 10.03 -17.71 5.63
C SER A 265 9.91 -17.01 4.26
N LYS A 266 10.59 -15.87 4.11
CA LYS A 266 10.69 -15.17 2.83
C LYS A 266 11.25 -16.08 1.74
N GLU A 267 12.30 -16.81 2.08
CA GLU A 267 13.05 -17.68 1.18
C GLU A 267 12.17 -18.81 0.67
N ASP A 268 11.38 -19.44 1.54
CA ASP A 268 10.45 -20.51 1.16
C ASP A 268 9.34 -19.99 0.24
N ILE A 269 8.76 -18.83 0.55
CA ILE A 269 7.70 -18.23 -0.29
C ILE A 269 8.24 -17.90 -1.68
N ILE A 270 9.45 -17.34 -1.77
CA ILE A 270 10.09 -17.03 -3.06
C ILE A 270 10.40 -18.31 -3.82
N LYS A 271 10.99 -19.32 -3.17
CA LYS A 271 11.36 -20.59 -3.80
C LYS A 271 10.13 -21.27 -4.40
N ARG A 272 9.05 -21.42 -3.63
CA ARG A 272 7.79 -22.02 -4.11
C ARG A 272 7.25 -21.30 -5.34
N ARG A 273 7.22 -19.96 -5.30
CA ARG A 273 6.76 -19.17 -6.45
C ARG A 273 7.66 -19.35 -7.68
N LEU A 274 8.98 -19.45 -7.50
CA LEU A 274 9.90 -19.71 -8.61
C LEU A 274 9.64 -21.08 -9.24
N ASP A 275 9.43 -22.11 -8.41
CA ASP A 275 9.06 -23.45 -8.89
C ASP A 275 7.74 -23.40 -9.68
N ASP A 276 6.70 -22.75 -9.15
CA ASP A 276 5.42 -22.56 -9.86
C ASP A 276 5.59 -21.82 -11.20
N GLN A 277 6.49 -20.83 -11.26
CA GLN A 277 6.84 -20.11 -12.49
C GLN A 277 7.56 -20.98 -13.50
N LEU A 278 8.44 -21.87 -13.07
CA LEU A 278 9.14 -22.79 -13.95
C LEU A 278 8.17 -23.77 -14.62
N PHE A 279 7.28 -24.39 -13.85
CA PHE A 279 6.33 -25.39 -14.35
C PHE A 279 5.09 -24.80 -15.06
N SER A 280 4.90 -23.48 -15.02
CA SER A 280 3.77 -22.83 -15.70
C SER A 280 3.94 -22.78 -17.22
N ASN A 281 2.83 -23.00 -17.94
CA ASN A 281 2.71 -22.81 -19.39
C ASN A 281 2.37 -21.37 -19.80
N LEU A 282 2.26 -20.43 -18.85
CA LEU A 282 1.98 -19.03 -19.15
C LEU A 282 3.13 -18.37 -19.94
N LEU A 283 2.79 -17.31 -20.68
CA LEU A 283 3.77 -16.52 -21.43
C LEU A 283 4.84 -15.95 -20.49
N SER A 284 6.11 -15.97 -20.90
CA SER A 284 7.18 -15.32 -20.14
C SER A 284 7.00 -13.79 -20.13
N THR A 285 7.41 -13.13 -19.05
CA THR A 285 7.43 -11.66 -18.98
C THR A 285 8.32 -11.02 -20.05
N ASN A 286 9.38 -11.71 -20.52
CA ASN A 286 10.25 -11.19 -21.58
C ASN A 286 9.52 -11.06 -22.92
N LYS A 287 8.81 -12.10 -23.36
CA LYS A 287 7.96 -12.04 -24.56
C LYS A 287 6.91 -10.92 -24.49
N TRP A 288 6.32 -10.71 -23.31
CA TRP A 288 5.41 -9.57 -23.10
C TRP A 288 6.15 -8.22 -23.22
N ARG A 289 7.34 -8.07 -22.63
CA ARG A 289 8.16 -6.84 -22.78
C ARG A 289 8.54 -6.57 -24.23
N GLU A 290 8.91 -7.60 -24.98
CA GLU A 290 9.24 -7.50 -26.41
C GLU A 290 8.03 -7.00 -27.21
N LYS A 291 6.85 -7.62 -27.01
CA LYS A 291 5.60 -7.20 -27.66
C LYS A 291 5.28 -5.72 -27.45
N TRP A 292 5.52 -5.22 -26.25
CA TRP A 292 5.20 -3.84 -25.87
C TRP A 292 6.39 -2.86 -25.97
N GLY A 293 7.51 -3.26 -26.60
CA GLY A 293 8.68 -2.39 -26.81
C GLY A 293 9.41 -1.96 -25.53
N MET A 294 9.27 -2.72 -24.45
CA MET A 294 9.82 -2.43 -23.11
C MET A 294 11.20 -3.06 -22.85
N THR A 295 11.82 -3.64 -23.88
CA THR A 295 13.18 -4.18 -23.78
C THR A 295 14.20 -3.06 -23.67
N LYS A 296 15.28 -3.26 -22.88
CA LYS A 296 16.33 -2.27 -22.52
C LYS A 296 17.06 -1.58 -23.70
N LEU A 297 16.71 -1.86 -24.95
CA LEU A 297 17.32 -1.27 -26.15
C LEU A 297 16.67 0.07 -26.60
N SER A 298 15.58 0.52 -25.99
CA SER A 298 14.89 1.77 -26.37
C SER A 298 15.17 2.98 -25.46
N VAL A 299 16.08 2.87 -24.47
CA VAL A 299 16.47 3.99 -23.59
C VAL A 299 17.97 4.29 -23.76
N LYS A 300 18.35 4.66 -24.98
CA LYS A 300 19.54 5.46 -25.28
C LYS A 300 19.17 6.46 -26.37
N SER A 301 18.62 7.59 -25.96
CA SER A 301 18.61 8.86 -26.70
C SER A 301 18.49 9.98 -25.69
#